data_AF-A0A359FI66-F1
#
_entry.id   AF-A0A359FI66-F1
#
_cell.length_a   1.000
_cell.length_b   1.000
_cell.length_c   1.000
_cell.angle_alpha   90.00
_cell.angle_beta   90.00
_cell.angle_gamma   90.00
#
_symmetry.space_group_name_H-M   'P 1'
#
loop_
_entity.id
_entity.type
_entity.pdbx_description
1 polymer ?
#
loop_
_entity_poly.entity_id
_entity_poly.type
_entity_poly.pdbx_seq_one_letter_code
_entity_poly.pdbx_strand_id
1 'polypeptide(L)'
;MNELKFSQDYVVYKTKKEGIYPIKESDWKRLLRIIEGIIPNQRIFQVLSSIAFGIFASAIFSLIAFNSATNLESWVKPTTWVIFFTSLIAGIGLLILDKQQKDMITYSTKDVLTEMAEIEKTFDKTENQ
;
A
#
# COMPACT_ATOMS: atom_id res chain seq x y z
N MET A 1 45.55 -2.90 -55.51
CA MET A 1 44.91 -3.84 -54.56
C MET A 1 44.71 -3.07 -53.27
N ASN A 2 43.48 -2.68 -52.94
CA ASN A 2 43.19 -1.91 -51.73
C ASN A 2 43.04 -2.87 -50.55
N GLU A 3 43.90 -2.70 -49.55
CA GLU A 3 43.83 -3.44 -48.29
C GLU A 3 42.63 -2.94 -47.48
N LEU A 4 41.58 -3.76 -47.43
CA LEU A 4 40.44 -3.55 -46.55
C LEU A 4 40.88 -3.79 -45.10
N LYS A 5 41.18 -2.71 -44.36
CA LYS A 5 41.43 -2.77 -42.92
C LYS A 5 40.10 -2.93 -42.18
N PHE A 6 39.85 -4.15 -41.70
CA PHE A 6 38.71 -4.48 -40.84
C PHE A 6 39.10 -4.16 -39.39
N SER A 7 38.81 -2.95 -38.90
CA SER A 7 38.89 -2.66 -37.46
C SER A 7 37.60 -3.12 -36.81
N GLN A 8 37.61 -4.33 -36.26
CA GLN A 8 36.48 -4.84 -35.49
C GLN A 8 36.54 -4.21 -34.10
N ASP A 9 35.71 -3.19 -33.87
CA ASP A 9 35.56 -2.57 -32.55
C ASP A 9 34.91 -3.57 -31.59
N TYR A 10 35.75 -4.29 -30.83
CA TYR A 10 35.28 -5.13 -29.75
C TYR A 10 34.81 -4.24 -28.60
N VAL A 11 33.50 -4.23 -28.34
CA VAL A 11 32.93 -3.61 -27.14
C VAL A 11 33.32 -4.48 -25.94
N VAL A 12 34.46 -4.16 -25.32
CA VAL A 12 34.91 -4.82 -24.08
C VAL A 12 34.02 -4.31 -22.95
N TYR A 13 33.05 -5.13 -22.53
CA TYR A 13 32.23 -4.84 -21.35
C TYR A 13 33.13 -4.80 -20.11
N LYS A 14 33.27 -3.63 -19.48
CA LYS A 14 33.95 -3.53 -18.18
C LYS A 14 33.11 -4.26 -17.13
N THR A 15 33.72 -5.21 -16.41
CA THR A 15 33.09 -5.85 -15.26
C THR A 15 32.74 -4.78 -14.23
N LYS A 16 31.45 -4.63 -13.94
CA LYS A 16 30.98 -3.72 -12.89
C LYS A 16 31.58 -4.22 -11.57
N LYS A 17 32.36 -3.38 -10.87
CA LYS A 17 32.89 -3.76 -9.56
C LYS A 17 31.70 -3.88 -8.61
N GLU A 18 31.29 -5.11 -8.28
CA GLU A 18 30.24 -5.38 -7.30
C GLU A 18 30.59 -4.71 -5.95
N GLY A 19 29.57 -4.21 -5.24
CA GLY A 19 29.73 -3.75 -3.86
C GLY A 19 30.11 -4.93 -2.95
N ILE A 20 30.84 -4.67 -1.87
CA ILE A 20 31.15 -5.71 -0.88
C ILE A 20 29.92 -5.84 0.02
N TYR A 21 28.89 -6.52 -0.46
CA TYR A 21 27.71 -6.82 0.34
C TYR A 21 27.93 -8.12 1.14
N PRO A 22 27.31 -8.28 2.32
CA PRO A 22 27.36 -9.53 3.09
C PRO A 22 26.65 -10.70 2.36
N ILE A 23 25.87 -10.40 1.33
CA ILE A 23 25.22 -11.36 0.43
C ILE A 23 25.41 -10.92 -1.03
N LYS A 24 25.20 -11.82 -2.00
CA LYS A 24 25.33 -11.49 -3.43
C LYS A 24 24.40 -10.33 -3.81
N GLU A 25 24.89 -9.39 -4.63
CA GLU A 25 24.12 -8.20 -5.06
C GLU A 25 22.80 -8.58 -5.77
N SER A 26 22.78 -9.72 -6.48
CA SER A 26 21.56 -10.26 -7.11
C SER A 26 20.50 -10.66 -6.08
N ASP A 27 20.93 -11.27 -4.97
CA ASP A 27 20.04 -11.76 -3.91
C ASP A 27 19.55 -10.59 -3.06
N TRP A 28 20.41 -9.58 -2.84
CA TRP A 28 20.04 -8.31 -2.22
C TRP A 28 18.93 -7.60 -3.00
N LYS A 29 19.11 -7.41 -4.31
CA LYS A 29 18.07 -6.81 -5.18
C LYS A 29 16.79 -7.63 -5.22
N ARG A 30 16.89 -8.96 -5.13
CA ARG A 30 15.72 -9.84 -5.08
C ARG A 30 14.94 -9.66 -3.78
N LEU A 31 15.62 -9.58 -2.65
CA LEU A 31 15.02 -9.31 -1.34
C LEU A 31 14.33 -7.94 -1.32
N LEU A 32 15.01 -6.91 -1.81
CA LEU A 32 14.48 -5.55 -1.86
C LEU A 32 13.17 -5.49 -2.65
N ARG A 33 13.11 -6.14 -3.82
CA ARG A 33 11.89 -6.25 -4.64
C ARG A 33 10.75 -6.98 -3.93
N ILE A 34 11.05 -8.05 -3.18
CA ILE A 34 10.03 -8.80 -2.44
C ILE A 34 9.47 -7.94 -1.32
N ILE A 35 10.33 -7.24 -0.58
CA ILE A 35 9.93 -6.38 0.55
C ILE A 35 9.13 -5.16 0.08
N GLU A 36 9.53 -4.51 -1.01
CA GLU A 36 8.75 -3.45 -1.66
C GLU A 36 7.36 -3.94 -2.09
N GLY A 37 7.25 -5.21 -2.52
CA GLY A 37 5.99 -5.84 -2.88
C GLY A 37 5.07 -6.20 -1.70
N ILE A 38 5.59 -6.21 -0.47
CA ILE A 38 4.81 -6.48 0.76
C ILE A 38 4.02 -5.24 1.21
N ILE A 39 4.26 -4.06 0.62
CA ILE A 39 3.46 -2.86 0.89
C ILE A 39 1.99 -3.20 0.56
N PRO A 40 1.12 -3.27 1.59
CA PRO A 40 -0.19 -3.85 1.41
C PRO A 40 -1.08 -2.90 0.65
N ASN A 41 -1.98 -3.52 -0.09
CA ASN A 41 -2.85 -2.87 -1.02
C ASN A 41 -3.94 -2.08 -0.27
N GLN A 42 -3.73 -0.77 -0.10
CA GLN A 42 -4.70 0.16 0.51
C GLN A 42 -6.09 0.15 -0.18
N ARG A 43 -6.20 -0.42 -1.39
CA ARG A 43 -7.42 -0.43 -2.21
C ARG A 43 -8.59 -1.16 -1.55
N ILE A 44 -8.36 -2.30 -0.89
CA ILE A 44 -9.47 -3.09 -0.32
C ILE A 44 -10.16 -2.33 0.81
N PHE A 45 -9.38 -1.68 1.66
CA PHE A 45 -9.93 -0.89 2.75
C PHE A 45 -10.67 0.36 2.23
N GLN A 46 -10.11 1.05 1.24
CA GLN A 46 -10.79 2.17 0.58
C GLN A 46 -12.14 1.77 -0.02
N VAL A 47 -12.21 0.60 -0.67
CA VAL A 47 -13.46 0.04 -1.20
C VAL A 47 -14.46 -0.26 -0.07
N LEU A 48 -14.03 -0.95 1.00
CA LEU A 48 -14.90 -1.25 2.14
C LEU A 48 -15.42 0.01 2.83
N SER A 49 -14.55 1.01 3.03
CA SER A 49 -14.90 2.29 3.65
C SER A 49 -15.91 3.06 2.80
N SER A 50 -15.77 3.03 1.47
CA SER A 50 -16.68 3.69 0.54
C SER A 50 -18.05 3.04 0.52
N ILE A 51 -18.11 1.70 0.56
CA ILE A 51 -19.36 0.94 0.68
C ILE A 51 -20.06 1.26 2.01
N ALA A 52 -19.32 1.22 3.12
CA ALA A 52 -19.87 1.52 4.44
C ALA A 52 -20.37 2.96 4.54
N PHE A 53 -19.64 3.91 3.95
CA PHE A 53 -20.05 5.31 3.89
C PHE A 53 -21.32 5.51 3.06
N GLY A 54 -21.44 4.79 1.93
CA GLY A 54 -22.67 4.78 1.12
C GLY A 54 -23.88 4.28 1.91
N ILE A 55 -23.74 3.15 2.62
CA ILE A 55 -24.79 2.61 3.49
C ILE A 55 -25.18 3.60 4.60
N PHE A 56 -24.19 4.21 5.24
CA PHE A 56 -24.41 5.21 6.29
C PHE A 56 -25.15 6.45 5.77
N ALA A 57 -24.72 7.00 4.63
CA ALA A 57 -25.37 8.15 4.00
C ALA A 57 -26.82 7.82 3.62
N SER A 58 -27.05 6.67 2.99
CA SER A 58 -28.41 6.20 2.66
C SER A 58 -29.29 6.05 3.90
N ALA A 59 -28.75 5.50 4.99
CA ALA A 59 -29.49 5.36 6.25
C ALA A 59 -29.90 6.72 6.85
N ILE A 60 -29.03 7.74 6.78
CA ILE A 60 -29.35 9.11 7.23
C ILE A 60 -30.49 9.70 6.39
N PHE A 61 -30.38 9.62 5.07
CA PHE A 61 -31.42 10.16 4.17
C PHE A 61 -32.76 9.45 4.36
N SER A 62 -32.75 8.13 4.54
CA SER A 62 -33.95 7.37 4.89
C SER A 62 -34.55 7.81 6.23
N LEU A 63 -33.73 8.07 7.25
CA LEU A 63 -34.21 8.50 8.56
C LEU A 63 -34.86 9.90 8.51
N ILE A 64 -34.30 10.82 7.73
CA ILE A 64 -34.89 12.16 7.49
C ILE A 64 -36.22 12.03 6.74
N ALA A 65 -36.25 11.24 5.66
CA ALA A 65 -37.45 11.04 4.85
C ALA A 65 -38.59 10.41 5.66
N PHE A 66 -38.28 9.39 6.47
CA PHE A 66 -39.28 8.70 7.30
C PHE A 66 -39.73 9.51 8.52
N ASN A 67 -38.93 10.46 9.01
CA ASN A 67 -39.37 11.36 10.07
C ASN A 67 -40.33 12.45 9.55
N SER A 68 -40.24 12.81 8.27
CA SER A 68 -41.11 13.81 7.63
C SER A 68 -42.42 13.22 7.06
N ALA A 69 -42.54 11.90 6.98
CA ALA A 69 -43.72 11.22 6.45
C ALA A 69 -44.72 10.90 7.57
N THR A 70 -45.99 11.25 7.33
CA THR A 70 -47.09 11.17 8.31
C THR A 70 -47.88 9.85 8.27
N ASN A 71 -47.71 9.02 7.23
CA ASN A 71 -48.43 7.75 7.03
C ASN A 71 -47.46 6.56 6.87
N LEU A 72 -46.67 6.28 7.91
CA LEU A 72 -45.77 5.13 7.92
C LEU A 72 -46.33 4.01 8.78
N GLU A 73 -46.22 2.78 8.26
CA GLU A 73 -46.50 1.58 9.04
C GLU A 73 -45.59 1.51 10.26
N SER A 74 -46.15 1.05 11.37
CA SER A 74 -45.53 1.11 12.71
C SER A 74 -44.18 0.38 12.80
N TRP A 75 -43.93 -0.58 11.90
CA TRP A 75 -42.70 -1.39 11.87
C TRP A 75 -41.53 -0.69 11.15
N VAL A 76 -41.79 0.33 10.32
CA VAL A 76 -40.74 0.96 9.50
C VAL A 76 -39.83 1.85 10.35
N LYS A 77 -40.40 2.60 11.30
CA LYS A 77 -39.64 3.45 12.22
C LYS A 77 -38.59 2.67 13.04
N PRO A 78 -38.94 1.59 13.77
CA PRO A 78 -37.96 0.84 14.56
C PRO A 78 -36.91 0.16 13.67
N THR A 79 -37.30 -0.37 12.50
CA THR A 79 -36.35 -1.01 11.57
C THR A 79 -35.30 -0.02 11.06
N THR A 80 -35.71 1.22 10.74
CA THR A 80 -34.79 2.27 10.28
C THR A 80 -33.79 2.66 11.37
N TRP A 81 -34.24 2.74 12.63
CA TRP A 81 -33.36 2.98 13.77
C TRP A 81 -32.33 1.86 13.99
N VAL A 82 -32.74 0.60 13.85
CA VAL A 82 -31.83 -0.55 13.95
C VAL A 82 -30.77 -0.51 12.84
N ILE A 83 -31.17 -0.23 11.60
CA ILE A 83 -30.24 -0.09 10.47
C ILE A 83 -29.25 1.05 10.72
N PHE A 84 -29.72 2.20 11.22
CA PHE A 84 -28.88 3.33 11.56
C PHE A 84 -27.81 2.97 12.60
N PHE A 85 -28.19 2.38 13.74
CA PHE A 85 -27.23 1.98 14.77
C PHE A 85 -26.25 0.91 14.27
N THR A 86 -26.73 -0.06 13.49
CA THR A 86 -25.86 -1.11 12.92
C THR A 86 -24.83 -0.49 11.97
N SER A 87 -25.25 0.45 11.12
CA SER A 87 -24.35 1.17 10.21
C SER A 87 -23.34 2.06 10.96
N LEU A 88 -23.76 2.67 12.09
CA LEU A 88 -22.90 3.49 12.93
C LEU A 88 -21.80 2.66 13.58
N ILE A 89 -22.16 1.51 14.17
CA ILE A 89 -21.20 0.58 14.78
C ILE A 89 -20.22 0.05 13.73
N ALA A 90 -20.72 -0.35 12.57
CA ALA A 90 -19.87 -0.81 11.46
C ALA A 90 -18.91 0.29 10.97
N GLY A 91 -19.39 1.53 10.85
CA GLY A 91 -18.56 2.68 10.48
C GLY A 91 -17.45 2.97 11.50
N ILE A 92 -17.77 2.98 12.78
CA ILE A 92 -16.78 3.18 13.86
C ILE A 92 -15.75 2.03 13.86
N GLY A 93 -16.21 0.78 13.73
CA GLY A 93 -15.32 -0.39 13.67
C GLY A 93 -14.34 -0.32 12.50
N LEU A 94 -14.82 0.09 11.32
CA LEU A 94 -13.97 0.30 10.16
C LEU A 94 -12.96 1.43 10.36
N LEU A 95 -13.37 2.57 10.94
CA LEU A 95 -12.43 3.67 11.23
C LEU A 95 -11.31 3.28 12.19
N ILE A 96 -11.61 2.42 13.18
CA ILE A 96 -10.58 1.91 14.12
C ILE A 96 -9.63 0.96 13.38
N LEU A 97 -10.16 0.05 12.55
CA LEU A 97 -9.35 -0.86 11.75
C LEU A 97 -8.46 -0.11 10.74
N ASP A 98 -8.96 0.97 10.13
CA ASP A 98 -8.17 1.83 9.22
C ASP A 98 -6.94 2.39 9.92
N LYS A 99 -7.14 2.95 11.12
CA LYS A 99 -6.06 3.53 11.92
C LYS A 99 -5.03 2.47 12.30
N GLN A 100 -5.50 1.33 12.83
CA GLN A 100 -4.62 0.24 13.24
C GLN A 100 -3.83 -0.35 12.06
N GLN A 101 -4.44 -0.49 10.88
CA GLN A 101 -3.73 -0.96 9.70
C GLN A 101 -2.68 0.03 9.22
N LYS A 102 -2.99 1.32 9.16
CA LYS A 102 -2.03 2.36 8.77
C LYS A 102 -0.80 2.35 9.66
N ASP A 103 -0.99 2.20 10.97
CA ASP A 103 0.11 2.16 11.93
C ASP A 103 0.91 0.86 11.80
N MET A 104 0.27 -0.31 11.78
CA MET A 104 0.99 -1.60 11.82
C MET A 104 1.81 -1.88 10.55
N ILE A 105 1.31 -1.44 9.40
CA ILE A 105 1.91 -1.71 8.10
C ILE A 105 3.04 -0.75 7.77
N THR A 106 2.85 0.54 8.06
CA THR A 106 3.80 1.57 7.65
C THR A 106 5.09 1.45 8.43
N TYR A 107 5.03 1.05 9.70
CA TYR A 107 6.22 0.87 10.52
C TYR A 107 7.03 -0.35 10.07
N SER A 108 6.42 -1.53 9.92
CA SER A 108 7.20 -2.76 9.72
C SER A 108 7.95 -2.83 8.38
N THR A 109 7.37 -2.36 7.28
CA THR A 109 8.04 -2.46 5.96
C THR A 109 9.00 -1.30 5.74
N LYS A 110 8.65 -0.10 6.22
CA LYS A 110 9.48 1.09 6.05
C LYS A 110 10.72 1.04 6.93
N ASP A 111 10.62 0.51 8.14
CA ASP A 111 11.77 0.36 9.03
C ASP A 111 12.78 -0.62 8.42
N VAL A 112 12.31 -1.76 7.90
CA VAL A 112 13.17 -2.74 7.21
C VAL A 112 13.84 -2.14 5.97
N LEU A 113 13.10 -1.41 5.13
CA LEU A 113 13.69 -0.74 3.96
C LEU A 113 14.69 0.36 4.37
N THR A 114 14.44 1.07 5.47
CA THR A 114 15.34 2.10 5.99
C THR A 114 16.64 1.48 6.49
N GLU A 115 16.55 0.39 7.26
CA GLU A 115 17.71 -0.34 7.76
C GLU A 115 18.51 -0.98 6.62
N MET A 116 17.85 -1.52 5.59
CA MET A 116 18.51 -1.99 4.37
C MET A 116 19.24 -0.85 3.63
N ALA A 117 18.64 0.33 3.53
CA ALA A 117 19.29 1.49 2.90
C ALA A 117 20.49 2.01 3.71
N GLU A 118 20.46 1.91 5.04
CA GLU A 118 21.61 2.23 5.91
C GLU A 118 22.77 1.24 5.75
N ILE A 119 22.45 -0.05 5.63
CA ILE A 119 23.42 -1.09 5.29
C ILE A 119 24.05 -0.78 3.93
N GLU A 120 23.26 -0.46 2.91
CA GLU A 120 23.76 -0.12 1.58
C GLU A 120 24.73 1.08 1.61
N LYS A 121 24.39 2.15 2.35
CA LYS A 121 25.28 3.31 2.55
C LYS A 121 26.61 2.97 3.23
N THR A 122 26.63 1.94 4.06
CA THR A 122 27.84 1.49 4.76
C THR A 122 28.78 0.70 3.84
N PHE A 123 28.23 0.04 2.83
CA PHE A 123 28.95 -0.79 1.87
C PHE A 123 29.16 -0.14 0.50
N ASP A 124 28.54 1.03 0.28
CA ASP A 124 28.70 1.78 -0.95
C ASP A 124 30.16 2.22 -1.11
N LYS A 125 30.71 1.97 -2.30
CA LYS A 125 32.11 2.28 -2.59
C LYS A 125 32.34 3.77 -2.36
N THR A 126 33.21 4.12 -1.41
CA THR A 126 34.06 5.30 -1.57
C THR A 126 34.70 5.22 -2.95
N GLU A 127 34.24 6.04 -3.89
CA GLU A 127 34.94 6.34 -5.13
C GLU A 127 36.23 7.08 -4.79
N ASN A 128 37.19 6.36 -4.22
CA ASN A 128 38.57 6.78 -4.18
C ASN A 128 39.27 6.06 -5.32
N GLN A 129 39.29 6.71 -6.49
CA GLN A 129 40.47 6.87 -7.36
C GLN A 129 40.11 7.71 -8.59
#